data_AF-A0A851NMS9-F1
#
_entry.id   AF-A0A851NMS9-F1
#
_cell.length_a   1.000
_cell.length_b   1.000
_cell.length_c   1.000
_cell.angle_alpha   90.00
_cell.angle_beta   90.00
_cell.angle_gamma   90.00
#
_symmetry.space_group_name_H-M   'P 1'
#
loop_
_entity.id
_entity.type
_entity.pdbx_description
1 polymer ?
#
loop_
_entity_poly.entity_id
_entity_poly.type
_entity_poly.pdbx_seq_one_letter_code
_entity_poly.pdbx_strand_id
1 'polypeptide(L)' 'CGQCGRGFAQSTNLLKHQRVHAARSQPPACPECGQSCRDGAELERHRAQAHGHEPYICVECGESF' A
#
# COMPACT_ATOMS: atom_id res chain seq x y z
N CYS A 1 8.04 5.49 21.46
CA CYS A 1 8.02 5.12 20.03
C CYS A 1 6.81 5.81 19.43
N GLY A 2 7.00 6.64 18.40
CA GLY A 2 5.89 7.38 17.78
C GLY A 2 4.82 6.51 17.13
N GLN A 3 5.15 5.28 16.75
CA GLN A 3 4.21 4.37 16.07
C GLN A 3 3.38 3.49 17.02
N CYS A 4 3.85 3.22 18.24
CA CYS A 4 3.16 2.29 19.17
C CYS A 4 3.16 2.75 20.64
N GLY A 5 3.62 3.96 20.93
CA GLY A 5 3.63 4.53 22.29
C GLY A 5 4.66 3.96 23.26
N ARG A 6 5.41 2.90 22.90
CA ARG A 6 6.33 2.24 23.83
C ARG A 6 7.51 3.14 24.26
N GLY A 7 7.74 3.28 25.57
CA GLY A 7 8.84 4.06 26.14
C GLY A 7 10.17 3.29 26.16
N PHE A 8 11.28 3.98 25.98
CA PHE A 8 12.64 3.42 26.04
C PHE A 8 13.55 4.37 26.80
N ALA A 9 14.37 3.84 27.71
CA ALA A 9 15.32 4.62 28.50
C ALA A 9 16.55 5.10 27.70
N GLN A 10 16.84 4.46 26.56
CA GLN A 10 17.99 4.77 25.71
C GLN A 10 17.57 4.92 24.24
N SER A 11 18.17 5.90 23.56
CA SER A 11 17.93 6.17 22.13
C SER A 11 18.33 5.00 21.23
N THR A 12 19.41 4.29 21.55
CA THR A 12 19.87 3.10 20.82
C THR A 12 18.83 1.99 20.81
N ASN A 13 18.14 1.77 21.93
CA ASN A 13 17.08 0.77 22.05
C ASN A 13 15.81 1.20 21.30
N LEU A 14 15.48 2.50 21.33
CA LEU A 14 14.41 3.06 20.49
C LEU A 14 14.70 2.85 18.99
N LEU A 15 15.92 3.14 18.54
CA LEU A 15 16.33 2.96 17.13
C LEU A 15 16.27 1.48 16.70
N LYS A 16 16.75 0.56 17.55
CA LYS A 16 16.63 -0.88 17.28
C LYS A 16 15.17 -1.32 17.19
N HIS A 17 14.32 -0.83 18.09
CA HIS A 17 12.90 -1.11 18.09
C HIS A 17 12.18 -0.59 16.83
N GLN A 18 12.55 0.59 16.32
CA GLN A 18 11.97 1.12 15.08
C GLN A 18 12.23 0.22 13.86
N ARG A 19 13.30 -0.56 13.84
CA ARG A 19 13.55 -1.55 12.77
C ARG A 19 12.48 -2.65 12.73
N VAL A 20 11.91 -3.01 13.88
CA VAL A 20 10.82 -3.99 13.94
C VAL A 20 9.58 -3.46 13.25
N HIS A 21 9.34 -2.14 13.35
CA HIS A 21 8.25 -1.50 12.64
C HIS A 21 8.49 -1.39 11.14
N ALA A 22 9.74 -1.14 10.72
CA ALA A 22 10.09 -1.19 9.30
C ALA A 22 9.93 -2.61 8.73
N ALA A 23 10.27 -3.65 9.51
CA ALA A 23 10.09 -5.05 9.12
C ALA A 23 8.62 -5.50 9.16
N ARG A 24 7.82 -4.91 10.06
CA ARG A 24 6.37 -5.11 10.16
C ARG A 24 5.62 -4.00 9.41
N SER A 25 6.23 -3.39 8.39
CA SER A 25 5.57 -2.38 7.57
C SER A 25 4.22 -2.94 7.16
N GLN A 26 3.18 -2.12 7.31
CA GLN A 26 1.84 -2.56 6.96
C GLN A 26 1.84 -2.98 5.50
N PRO A 27 1.18 -4.11 5.15
CA PRO A 27 1.01 -4.50 3.76
C PRO A 27 0.55 -3.29 2.92
N PRO A 28 1.12 -3.09 1.72
CA PRO A 28 0.67 -2.03 0.82
C PRO A 28 -0.83 -2.16 0.60
N ALA A 29 -1.56 -1.05 0.73
CA ALA A 29 -3.01 -1.03 0.62
C ALA A 29 -3.45 -0.34 -0.67
N CYS A 30 -4.53 -0.84 -1.26
CA CYS A 30 -5.18 -0.25 -2.42
C CYS A 30 -5.72 1.14 -2.09
N PRO A 31 -5.32 2.21 -2.80
CA PRO A 31 -5.82 3.55 -2.53
C PRO A 31 -7.30 3.71 -2.90
N GLU A 32 -7.83 2.91 -3.83
CA GLU A 32 -9.21 2.98 -4.28
C GLU A 32 -10.20 2.29 -3.32
N CYS A 33 -9.82 1.15 -2.73
CA CYS A 33 -10.74 0.34 -1.89
C CYS A 33 -10.21 0.03 -0.48
N GLY A 34 -8.97 0.40 -0.15
CA GLY A 34 -8.35 0.16 1.15
C GLY A 34 -7.90 -1.29 1.39
N GLN A 35 -8.05 -2.19 0.40
CA GLN A 35 -7.67 -3.60 0.55
C GLN A 35 -6.15 -3.73 0.76
N SER A 36 -5.76 -4.46 1.81
CA SER A 36 -4.35 -4.76 2.07
C SER A 36 -3.86 -5.90 1.17
N CYS A 37 -2.74 -5.67 0.48
CA CYS A 37 -2.08 -6.61 -0.42
C CYS A 37 -0.74 -7.06 0.18
N ARG A 38 -0.30 -8.28 -0.12
CA ARG A 38 0.92 -8.84 0.49
C ARG A 38 2.18 -8.05 0.14
N ASP A 39 2.26 -7.55 -1.09
CA ASP A 39 3.39 -6.81 -1.63
C ASP A 39 2.93 -5.88 -2.76
N GLY A 40 3.88 -5.10 -3.30
CA GLY A 40 3.61 -4.12 -4.35
C GLY A 40 3.17 -4.75 -5.67
N ALA A 41 3.65 -5.93 -6.03
CA ALA A 41 3.27 -6.58 -7.28
C ALA A 41 1.82 -7.08 -7.22
N GLU A 42 1.41 -7.62 -6.07
CA GLU A 42 0.02 -7.99 -5.84
C GLU A 42 -0.90 -6.77 -5.80
N LEU A 43 -0.45 -5.65 -5.23
CA LEU A 43 -1.18 -4.39 -5.25
C LEU A 43 -1.41 -3.88 -6.68
N GLU A 44 -0.36 -3.83 -7.51
CA GLU A 44 -0.48 -3.38 -8.90
C GLU A 44 -1.43 -4.28 -9.71
N ARG A 45 -1.33 -5.60 -9.55
CA ARG A 45 -2.24 -6.56 -10.19
C ARG A 45 -3.68 -6.37 -9.72
N HIS A 46 -3.89 -6.19 -8.42
CA HIS A 46 -5.21 -5.92 -7.86
C HIS A 46 -5.80 -4.63 -8.44
N ARG A 47 -5.04 -3.53 -8.46
CA ARG A 47 -5.47 -2.26 -9.02
C ARG A 47 -5.82 -2.41 -10.49
N ALA A 48 -5.00 -3.08 -11.28
CA ALA A 48 -5.27 -3.32 -12.70
C ALA A 48 -6.57 -4.10 -12.94
N GLN A 49 -6.86 -5.12 -12.13
CA GLN A 49 -8.05 -5.97 -12.33
C GLN A 49 -9.34 -5.40 -11.73
N ALA A 50 -9.24 -4.73 -10.58
CA ALA A 50 -10.40 -4.23 -9.85
C ALA A 50 -10.77 -2.79 -10.25
N HIS A 51 -9.78 -2.01 -10.68
CA HIS A 51 -9.91 -0.58 -10.96
C HIS A 51 -9.29 -0.16 -12.31
N GLY A 52 -8.45 -0.99 -12.93
CA GLY A 52 -7.78 -0.74 -14.20
C GLY A 52 -8.66 -1.03 -15.41
N HIS A 53 -9.95 -0.73 -15.32
CA HIS A 53 -10.78 -0.58 -16.50
C HIS A 53 -10.30 0.70 -17.21
N GLU A 54 -9.29 0.57 -18.07
CA GLU A 54 -9.12 1.56 -19.13
C GLU A 54 -10.38 1.47 -19.98
N PRO A 55 -11.16 2.55 -20.10
CA PRO A 55 -12.32 2.51 -20.96
C PRO A 55 -11.83 2.19 -22.37
N TYR A 56 -12.41 1.18 -22.99
CA TYR A 56 -12.14 0.96 -24.42
C TYR A 56 -12.78 2.14 -25.16
N ILE A 57 -11.96 3.06 -25.69
CA ILE A 57 -12.49 4.18 -26.46
C ILE A 57 -12.60 3.76 -27.92
N CYS A 58 -13.83 3.74 -28.43
CA CYS A 58 -14.05 3.57 -29.87
C CYS A 58 -13.48 4.79 -30.60
N VAL A 59 -12.46 4.61 -31.45
CA VAL A 59 -11.84 5.72 -32.21
C VAL A 59 -12.75 6.29 -33.32
N GLU A 60 -13.75 5.53 -33.79
CA GLU A 60 -14.74 6.02 -34.74
C GLU A 60 -15.88 6.81 -34.07
N CYS A 61 -16.17 6.50 -32.81
CA CYS A 61 -17.36 6.98 -32.09
C CYS A 61 -17.01 8.01 -30.99
N GLY A 62 -15.79 7.96 -30.45
CA GLY A 62 -15.35 8.74 -29.29
C GLY A 62 -15.89 8.27 -27.93
N GLU A 63 -16.67 7.19 -27.88
CA GLU A 63 -17.31 6.71 -26.66
C GLU A 63 -16.44 5.70 -25.88
N SER A 64 -16.45 5.85 -24.55
CA SER A 64 -15.77 4.98 -23.58
C SER A 64 -16.69 3.85 -23.10
N PHE A 65 -16.25 2.59 -23.24
CA PHE A 65 -16.94 1.38 -22.76
C PHE A 65 -16.27 0.78 -21.52
#